data_AF-A0A3D4AYY7-F1
#
_entry.id   AF-A0A3D4AYY7-F1
#
_cell.length_a   1.000
_cell.length_b   1.000
_cell.length_c   1.000
_cell.angle_alpha   90.00
_cell.angle_beta   90.00
_cell.angle_gamma   90.00
#
_symmetry.space_group_name_H-M   'P 1'
#
loop_
_entity.id
_entity.type
_entity.pdbx_description
1 polymer ?
#
loop_
_entity_poly.entity_id
_entity_poly.type
_entity_poly.pdbx_seq_one_letter_code
_entity_poly.pdbx_strand_id
1 'polypeptide(L)' 'MDPESIAISESLAKRYFGDYWRLKDDLLGTTFRVDNRLDIRLTAVFEDVPTHSSLQFEFVIPVEEC' A
#
# COMPACT_ATOMS: atom_id res chain seq x y z
N MET A 1 -3.73 -3.44 -15.70
CA MET A 1 -3.39 -3.43 -14.27
C MET A 1 -2.00 -4.01 -14.17
N ASP A 2 -1.06 -3.24 -13.64
CA ASP A 2 0.29 -3.72 -13.39
C ASP A 2 0.24 -4.77 -12.25
N PRO A 3 0.66 -6.01 -12.49
CA PRO A 3 0.63 -7.07 -11.46
C PRO A 3 1.54 -6.75 -10.27
N GLU A 4 2.55 -5.91 -10.50
CA GLU A 4 3.52 -5.44 -9.50
C GLU A 4 3.07 -4.14 -8.82
N SER A 5 1.78 -3.99 -8.52
CA SER A 5 1.25 -2.81 -7.84
C SER A 5 0.80 -3.12 -6.40
N ILE A 6 0.97 -2.16 -5.49
CA ILE A 6 0.46 -2.23 -4.12
C ILE A 6 -0.33 -0.97 -3.78
N ALA A 7 -1.44 -1.16 -3.07
CA ALA A 7 -2.16 -0.10 -2.38
C ALA A 7 -2.02 -0.29 -0.87
N ILE A 8 -1.78 0.79 -0.12
CA ILE A 8 -1.63 0.74 1.36
C ILE A 8 -2.64 1.64 2.06
N SER A 9 -2.96 1.35 3.33
CA SER A 9 -3.85 2.19 4.13
C SER A 9 -3.17 3.52 4.50
N GLU A 10 -3.96 4.55 4.77
CA GLU A 10 -3.44 5.84 5.26
C GLU A 10 -2.64 5.69 6.56
N SER A 11 -3.06 4.79 7.45
CA SER A 11 -2.32 4.49 8.69
C SER A 11 -0.95 3.88 8.38
N LEU A 12 -0.88 2.96 7.42
CA LEU A 12 0.39 2.36 7.00
C LEU A 12 1.29 3.40 6.31
N ALA A 13 0.72 4.25 5.46
CA ALA A 13 1.45 5.35 4.83
C ALA A 13 2.04 6.32 5.87
N LYS A 14 1.29 6.68 6.91
CA LYS A 14 1.80 7.50 8.02
C LYS A 14 2.95 6.82 8.77
N ARG A 15 2.85 5.51 9.01
CA ARG A 15 3.90 4.75 9.72
C ARG A 15 5.22 4.68 8.94
N TYR A 16 5.15 4.55 7.61
CA TYR A 16 6.33 4.43 6.75
C TYR A 16 6.89 5.79 6.30
N PHE A 17 6.04 6.77 6.00
CA PHE A 17 6.45 8.03 5.38
C PHE A 17 6.24 9.27 6.26
N GLY A 18 5.64 9.10 7.45
CA GLY A 18 5.32 10.17 8.40
C GLY A 18 3.94 10.82 8.16
N ASP A 19 3.51 11.69 9.07
CA ASP A 19 2.20 12.35 9.03
C ASP A 19 1.94 13.18 7.76
N TYR A 20 3.00 13.72 7.16
CA TYR A 20 2.95 14.56 5.96
C TYR A 20 3.10 13.77 4.65
N TRP A 21 2.83 12.46 4.64
CA TRP A 21 2.98 11.61 3.46
C TRP A 21 2.23 12.14 2.23
N ARG A 22 1.09 12.84 2.42
CA ARG A 22 0.28 13.43 1.33
C ARG A 22 0.99 14.56 0.57
N LEU A 23 2.04 15.13 1.15
CA LEU A 23 2.86 16.20 0.53
C LEU A 23 4.09 15.65 -0.19
N LYS A 24 4.31 14.33 -0.16
CA LYS A 24 5.43 13.69 -0.87
C LYS A 24 5.05 13.39 -2.31
N ASP A 25 5.57 14.18 -3.25
CA ASP A 25 5.42 13.94 -4.69
C ASP A 25 5.97 12.58 -5.15
N ASP A 26 6.99 12.04 -4.48
CA ASP A 26 7.65 10.77 -4.82
C ASP A 26 7.05 9.55 -4.10
N LEU A 27 5.95 9.72 -3.37
CA LEU A 27 5.32 8.61 -2.63
C LEU A 27 4.86 7.50 -3.59
N LEU A 28 4.12 7.89 -4.62
CA LEU A 28 3.66 6.98 -5.65
C LEU A 28 4.85 6.65 -6.58
N GLY A 29 5.04 5.37 -6.87
CA GLY A 29 6.22 4.87 -7.57
C GLY A 29 7.29 4.32 -6.63
N THR A 30 7.18 4.56 -5.32
CA THR A 30 8.08 3.95 -4.33
C THR A 30 8.00 2.43 -4.42
N THR A 31 9.15 1.78 -4.41
CA THR A 31 9.29 0.33 -4.47
C THR A 31 9.28 -0.26 -3.05
N PHE A 32 8.36 -1.18 -2.81
CA PHE A 32 8.25 -1.95 -1.58
C PHE A 32 8.73 -3.38 -1.83
N ARG A 33 9.54 -3.89 -0.92
CA ARG A 33 9.97 -5.28 -0.96
C ARG A 33 9.22 -6.10 0.06
N VAL A 34 8.34 -6.98 -0.42
CA VAL A 34 7.53 -7.88 0.41
C VAL A 34 8.21 -9.24 0.52
N ASP A 35 8.27 -9.77 1.74
CA ASP A 35 8.87 -11.08 2.07
C ASP A 35 10.32 -11.26 1.56
N ASN A 36 11.02 -10.15 1.31
CA ASN A 36 12.34 -10.12 0.67
C ASN A 36 12.39 -10.78 -0.73
N ARG A 37 11.24 -11.09 -1.33
CA ARG A 37 11.12 -11.89 -2.57
C ARG A 37 10.43 -11.14 -3.69
N LEU A 38 9.47 -10.29 -3.34
CA LEU A 38 8.65 -9.59 -4.31
C LEU A 38 8.87 -8.09 -4.21
N ASP A 39 9.19 -7.50 -5.34
CA ASP A 39 9.38 -6.06 -5.50
C ASP A 39 8.09 -5.51 -6.14
N ILE A 40 7.39 -4.63 -5.43
CA ILE A 40 6.09 -4.09 -5.86
C ILE A 40 6.07 -2.59 -5.71
N ARG A 41 5.41 -1.92 -6.67
CA ARG A 41 5.36 -0.47 -6.75
C ARG A 41 4.13 0.07 -6.06
N LEU A 42 4.31 1.03 -5.16
CA LEU A 42 3.20 1.75 -4.52
C LEU A 42 2.48 2.61 -5.56
N THR A 43 1.23 2.29 -5.86
CA THR A 43 0.42 3.01 -6.85
C THR A 43 -0.76 3.75 -6.24
N ALA A 44 -1.16 3.40 -5.02
CA ALA A 44 -2.30 4.03 -4.36
C ALA A 44 -2.19 4.01 -2.82
N VAL A 45 -2.88 4.94 -2.18
CA VAL A 45 -3.15 4.93 -0.73
C VAL A 45 -4.66 5.00 -0.54
N PHE A 46 -5.22 4.11 0.29
CA PHE A 46 -6.65 4.02 0.57
C PHE A 46 -6.96 4.38 2.03
N GLU A 47 -8.19 4.80 2.31
CA GLU A 47 -8.66 5.14 3.66
C GLU A 47 -8.62 3.91 4.59
N ASP A 48 -8.38 4.13 5.89
CA ASP A 48 -8.29 3.04 6.85
C ASP A 48 -9.61 2.23 6.93
N VAL A 49 -9.49 0.91 7.00
CA VAL A 49 -10.66 0.03 7.08
C VAL A 49 -11.29 0.17 8.48
N PRO A 50 -12.63 0.35 8.58
CA PRO A 50 -13.26 0.57 9.87
C PRO A 50 -12.99 -0.57 10.87
N THR A 51 -12.75 -0.19 12.12
CA THR A 51 -12.29 -1.08 13.21
C THR A 51 -13.25 -2.22 13.54
N HIS A 52 -14.52 -2.10 13.16
CA HIS A 52 -15.56 -3.11 13.34
C HIS A 52 -15.85 -3.93 12.08
N SER A 53 -14.97 -3.87 11.08
CA SER A 53 -15.06 -4.70 9.87
C SER A 53 -14.61 -6.13 10.16
N SER A 54 -15.30 -7.11 9.59
CA SER A 54 -14.84 -8.51 9.58
C SER A 54 -13.58 -8.72 8.75
N LEU A 55 -13.28 -7.80 7.84
CA LEU A 55 -12.07 -7.78 7.01
C LEU A 55 -11.15 -6.67 7.54
N GLN A 56 -9.96 -7.05 7.99
CA GLN A 56 -8.92 -6.12 8.45
C GLN A 56 -7.67 -6.33 7.60
N PHE A 57 -7.22 -5.26 6.93
CA PHE A 57 -6.03 -5.29 6.09
C PHE A 57 -5.40 -3.90 6.01
N GLU A 58 -4.08 -3.84 5.95
CA GLU A 58 -3.31 -2.59 5.80
C GLU A 58 -2.79 -2.39 4.36
N PHE A 59 -2.86 -3.41 3.51
CA PHE A 59 -2.45 -3.33 2.11
C PHE A 59 -3.23 -4.29 1.21
N VAL A 60 -3.26 -4.00 -0.09
CA VAL A 60 -3.88 -4.82 -1.14
C VAL A 60 -2.89 -4.95 -2.29
N ILE A 61 -2.75 -6.18 -2.78
CA ILE A 61 -1.97 -6.51 -3.99
C ILE A 61 -2.89 -7.21 -5.00
N PRO A 62 -2.72 -7.00 -6.30
CA PRO A 62 -3.41 -7.77 -7.33
C PRO A 62 -3.10 -9.26 -7.15
N VAL A 63 -4.14 -10.08 -7.17
CA VAL A 63 -3.96 -11.53 -7.33
C VAL A 63 -3.98 -11.82 -8.82
N GLU A 64 -2.92 -12.42 -9.34
CA GLU A 64 -2.92 -12.98 -10.68
C GLU A 64 -3.66 -14.33 -10.59
N GLU A 65 -4.82 -14.42 -11.24
CA GLU A 65 -5.50 -15.70 -11.42
C GLU A 65 -4.66 -16.55 -12.39
N CYS A 66 -4.20 -17.70 -11.90
CA CYS A 66 -3.39 -18.68 -12.65
C CYS A 66 -4.29 -19.59 -13.48
#